data_AF-A0A914CA70-F1
#
_entry.id   AF-A0A914CA70-F1
#
_cell.length_a   1.000
_cell.length_b   1.000
_cell.length_c   1.000
_cell.angle_alpha   90.00
_cell.angle_beta   90.00
_cell.angle_gamma   90.00
#
_symmetry.space_group_name_H-M   'P 1'
#
loop_
_entity.id
_entity.type
_entity.pdbx_description
1 polymer ?
#
loop_
_entity_poly.entity_id
_entity_poly.type
_entity_poly.pdbx_seq_one_letter_code
_entity_poly.pdbx_strand_id
1 'polypeptide(L)'
;MRLVIILASFFIVLQAKDVHPPIGDFTPKCLAGNGSLYDPAKSSEVPWLTVDLDLPYEQRYANVVKPFADDMKKVIAIVKEMAQIFLGNNSISAIDALMQHAFDELFPPSYREEIRQS
;
A
#
# COMPACT_ATOMS: atom_id res chain seq x y z
N MET A 1 -18.34 57.76 -18.97
CA MET A 1 -16.93 57.51 -18.58
C MET A 1 -16.75 56.43 -17.50
N ARG A 2 -17.64 56.31 -16.49
CA ARG A 2 -17.51 55.26 -15.46
C ARG A 2 -17.74 53.81 -15.96
N LEU A 3 -18.60 53.60 -16.94
CA LEU A 3 -18.89 52.25 -17.49
C LEU A 3 -17.71 51.62 -18.26
N VAL A 4 -16.90 52.44 -18.95
CA VAL A 4 -15.76 51.97 -19.76
C VAL A 4 -14.60 51.50 -18.87
N ILE A 5 -14.43 52.13 -17.69
CA ILE A 5 -13.42 51.74 -16.70
C ILE A 5 -13.78 50.41 -16.02
N ILE A 6 -15.07 50.15 -15.81
CA ILE A 6 -15.57 48.89 -15.23
C ILE A 6 -15.41 47.73 -16.22
N LEU A 7 -15.65 47.95 -17.51
CA LEU A 7 -15.40 46.94 -18.56
C LEU A 7 -13.91 46.66 -18.76
N ALA A 8 -13.04 47.68 -18.68
CA ALA A 8 -11.60 47.51 -18.80
C ALA A 8 -10.98 46.76 -17.60
N SER A 9 -11.52 46.95 -16.40
CA SER A 9 -11.08 46.21 -15.20
C SER A 9 -11.53 44.76 -15.18
N PHE A 10 -12.66 44.41 -15.82
CA PHE A 10 -13.08 43.02 -15.99
C PHE A 10 -12.18 42.26 -16.97
N PHE A 11 -11.62 42.94 -17.98
CA PHE A 11 -10.72 42.34 -18.97
C PHE A 11 -9.34 41.99 -18.40
N ILE A 12 -8.88 42.66 -17.35
CA ILE A 12 -7.58 42.40 -16.73
C ILE A 12 -7.60 41.13 -15.86
N VAL A 13 -8.76 40.72 -15.36
CA VAL A 13 -8.91 39.51 -14.53
C VAL A 13 -8.98 38.23 -15.38
N LEU A 14 -9.13 38.35 -16.70
CA LEU A 14 -9.13 37.24 -17.64
C LEU A 14 -7.76 37.02 -18.33
N GLN A 15 -6.66 37.35 -17.64
CA GLN A 15 -5.38 36.74 -17.96
C GLN A 15 -5.52 35.26 -17.60
N ALA A 16 -5.70 34.42 -18.61
CA ALA A 16 -5.57 32.98 -18.50
C ALA A 16 -4.19 32.72 -17.89
N LYS A 17 -4.15 32.57 -16.56
CA LYS A 17 -3.01 31.99 -15.89
C LYS A 17 -2.86 30.65 -16.57
N ASP A 18 -1.78 30.43 -17.32
CA ASP A 18 -1.48 29.13 -17.88
C ASP A 18 -1.49 28.15 -16.71
N VAL A 19 -2.62 27.47 -16.53
CA VAL A 19 -2.73 26.34 -15.63
C VAL A 19 -1.96 25.27 -16.37
N HIS A 20 -0.64 25.27 -16.23
CA HIS A 20 0.14 24.10 -16.53
C HIS A 20 -0.53 22.99 -15.74
N PRO A 21 -1.11 21.97 -16.40
CA PRO A 21 -1.62 20.84 -15.66
C PRO A 21 -0.43 20.31 -14.84
N PRO A 22 -0.59 20.06 -13.52
CA PRO A 22 0.52 19.59 -12.68
C PRO A 22 1.14 18.29 -13.23
N ILE A 23 0.43 17.63 -14.15
CA ILE A 23 0.85 16.47 -14.93
C ILE A 23 2.23 16.67 -15.59
N GLY A 24 2.60 17.87 -16.02
CA GLY A 24 3.93 18.12 -16.63
C GLY A 24 5.10 17.87 -15.67
N ASP A 25 4.92 18.22 -14.39
CA ASP A 25 5.94 18.09 -13.35
C ASP A 25 6.02 16.65 -12.80
N PHE A 26 4.94 15.89 -12.89
CA PHE A 26 4.87 14.48 -12.48
C PHE A 26 4.99 13.50 -13.65
N THR A 27 5.27 13.98 -14.88
CA THR A 27 5.50 13.10 -16.01
C THR A 27 6.81 12.33 -15.78
N PRO A 28 6.79 10.99 -15.68
CA PRO A 28 8.00 10.22 -15.43
C PRO A 28 8.96 10.44 -16.59
N LYS A 29 10.16 10.93 -16.29
CA LYS A 29 11.22 11.08 -17.29
C LYS A 29 11.78 9.69 -17.60
N CYS A 30 12.00 9.39 -18.88
CA CYS A 30 12.72 8.19 -19.26
C CYS A 30 14.16 8.29 -18.74
N LEU A 31 14.56 7.36 -17.89
CA LEU A 31 15.90 7.30 -17.29
C LEU A 31 16.79 6.24 -17.97
N ALA A 32 16.30 5.58 -19.02
CA ALA A 32 17.08 4.63 -19.81
C ALA A 32 18.27 5.34 -20.47
N GLY A 33 19.49 4.87 -20.20
CA GLY A 33 20.72 5.42 -20.78
C GLY A 33 21.31 6.64 -20.05
N ASN A 34 20.64 7.17 -19.01
CA ASN A 34 21.13 8.31 -18.21
C ASN A 34 21.95 7.89 -16.97
N GLY A 35 22.50 6.67 -16.98
CA GLY A 35 23.19 6.02 -15.85
C GLY A 35 22.48 4.77 -15.38
N SER A 36 23.09 4.03 -14.44
CA SER A 36 22.45 2.86 -13.83
C SER A 36 21.31 3.33 -12.91
N LEU A 37 20.06 3.02 -13.28
CA LEU A 37 18.88 3.16 -12.42
C LEU A 37 18.96 2.27 -11.17
N TYR A 38 19.76 1.22 -11.27
CA TYR A 38 20.02 0.27 -10.21
C TYR A 38 21.33 0.65 -9.53
N ASP A 39 21.20 1.12 -8.29
CA ASP A 39 22.33 1.35 -7.39
C ASP A 39 22.21 0.34 -6.24
N PRO A 40 22.94 -0.79 -6.28
CA PRO A 40 22.87 -1.80 -5.22
C PRO A 40 23.30 -1.26 -3.85
N ALA A 41 24.09 -0.17 -3.82
CA ALA A 41 24.48 0.49 -2.56
C ALA A 41 23.35 1.35 -1.97
N LYS A 42 22.31 1.67 -2.76
CA LYS A 42 21.10 2.40 -2.31
C LYS A 42 19.85 1.53 -2.29
N SER A 43 19.90 0.31 -2.80
CA SER A 43 18.80 -0.64 -2.66
C SER A 43 18.73 -1.14 -1.22
N SER A 44 17.55 -1.08 -0.62
CA SER A 44 17.28 -1.81 0.63
C SER A 44 17.54 -3.30 0.41
N GLU A 45 18.48 -3.87 1.15
CA GLU A 45 18.73 -5.31 1.11
C GLU A 45 17.51 -6.04 1.67
N VAL A 46 16.93 -6.94 0.86
CA VAL A 46 15.86 -7.84 1.29
C VAL A 46 16.52 -9.14 1.76
N PRO A 47 16.29 -9.57 3.02
CA PRO A 47 16.93 -10.77 3.53
C PRO A 47 16.37 -12.01 2.82
N TRP A 48 17.27 -12.91 2.43
CA TRP A 48 16.89 -14.25 2.00
C TRP A 48 16.55 -15.10 3.22
N LEU A 49 15.40 -15.77 3.17
CA LEU A 49 14.92 -16.66 4.22
C LEU A 49 14.70 -18.05 3.62
N THR A 50 15.04 -19.08 4.38
CA THR A 50 14.88 -20.48 3.95
C THR A 50 13.62 -21.06 4.59
N VAL A 51 12.75 -21.64 3.77
CA VAL A 51 11.58 -22.42 4.22
C VAL A 51 11.88 -23.88 3.96
N ASP A 52 11.96 -24.67 5.03
CA ASP A 52 12.19 -26.11 4.95
C ASP A 52 10.85 -26.83 4.74
N LEU A 53 10.70 -27.48 3.58
CA LEU A 53 9.47 -28.20 3.22
C LEU A 53 9.40 -29.59 3.85
N ASP A 54 10.52 -30.11 4.38
CA ASP A 54 10.58 -31.41 5.05
C ASP A 54 10.06 -31.31 6.49
N LEU A 55 9.97 -30.10 7.05
CA LEU A 55 9.34 -29.86 8.35
C LEU A 55 7.81 -30.00 8.27
N PRO A 56 7.16 -30.34 9.42
CA PRO A 56 5.70 -30.25 9.55
C PRO A 56 5.20 -28.87 9.15
N TYR A 57 4.02 -28.82 8.52
CA TYR A 57 3.40 -27.60 7.97
C TYR A 57 3.45 -26.43 8.96
N GLU A 58 3.20 -26.71 10.24
CA GLU A 58 3.12 -25.72 11.29
C GLU A 58 4.46 -25.03 11.61
N GLN A 59 5.60 -25.65 11.26
CA GLN A 59 6.94 -25.18 11.64
C GLN A 59 7.67 -24.47 10.50
N ARG A 60 7.20 -24.62 9.25
CA ARG A 60 7.93 -24.21 8.04
C ARG A 60 8.24 -22.71 7.99
N TYR A 61 7.34 -21.89 8.50
CA TYR A 61 7.44 -20.44 8.47
C TYR A 61 7.82 -19.82 9.81
N ALA A 62 8.07 -20.61 10.85
CA ALA A 62 8.36 -20.08 12.18
C ALA A 62 9.61 -19.18 12.19
N ASN A 63 10.63 -19.53 11.41
CA ASN A 63 11.85 -18.73 11.24
C ASN A 63 11.64 -17.49 10.36
N VAL A 64 10.65 -17.51 9.47
CA VAL A 64 10.25 -16.38 8.64
C VAL A 64 9.45 -15.38 9.45
N VAL A 65 8.44 -15.83 10.20
CA VAL A 65 7.46 -14.93 10.85
C VAL A 65 7.99 -14.34 12.14
N LYS A 66 8.68 -15.14 12.97
CA LYS A 66 9.12 -14.74 14.30
C LYS A 66 9.95 -13.44 14.34
N PRO A 67 10.90 -13.18 13.42
CA PRO A 67 11.65 -11.93 13.39
C PRO A 67 10.79 -10.69 13.08
N PHE A 68 9.67 -10.85 12.36
CA PHE A 68 8.83 -9.74 11.90
C PHE A 68 7.47 -9.65 12.60
N ALA A 69 7.21 -10.51 13.58
CA ALA A 69 5.90 -10.62 14.23
C ALA A 69 5.39 -9.28 14.78
N ASP A 70 6.27 -8.45 15.33
CA ASP A 70 5.87 -7.14 15.88
C ASP A 70 5.56 -6.11 14.79
N ASP A 71 6.25 -6.15 13.65
CA ASP A 71 5.94 -5.28 12.52
C ASP A 71 4.65 -5.72 11.82
N MET A 72 4.42 -7.03 11.69
CA MET A 72 3.15 -7.58 11.21
C MET A 72 1.97 -7.14 12.09
N LYS A 73 2.11 -7.18 13.42
CA LYS A 73 1.07 -6.67 14.34
C LYS A 73 0.77 -5.19 14.12
N LYS A 74 1.78 -4.35 13.85
CA LYS A 74 1.58 -2.93 13.56
C LYS A 74 0.79 -2.74 12.26
N VAL A 75 1.14 -3.48 11.20
CA VAL A 75 0.39 -3.42 9.93
C VAL A 75 -1.05 -3.85 10.14
N ILE A 76 -1.30 -4.94 10.87
CA ILE A 76 -2.66 -5.39 11.19
C ILE A 76 -3.43 -4.32 11.97
N ALA A 77 -2.80 -3.64 12.92
CA ALA A 77 -3.43 -2.55 13.67
C ALA A 77 -3.86 -1.39 12.76
N ILE A 78 -2.98 -0.98 11.82
CA ILE A 78 -3.28 0.09 10.85
C ILE A 78 -4.45 -0.31 9.95
N VAL A 79 -4.45 -1.56 9.45
CA VAL A 79 -5.55 -2.07 8.61
C VAL A 79 -6.86 -2.08 9.39
N LYS A 80 -6.84 -2.46 10.67
CA LYS A 80 -8.03 -2.41 11.54
C LYS A 80 -8.53 -0.99 11.73
N GLU A 81 -7.64 -0.04 12.00
CA GLU A 81 -8.02 1.37 12.15
C GLU A 81 -8.64 1.93 10.86
N MET A 82 -8.02 1.66 9.70
CA MET A 82 -8.58 2.06 8.40
C MET A 82 -9.95 1.43 8.16
N ALA A 83 -10.11 0.13 8.41
CA ALA A 83 -11.40 -0.53 8.26
C ALA A 83 -12.48 0.09 9.15
N GLN A 84 -12.16 0.42 10.41
CA GLN A 84 -13.10 1.11 11.30
C GLN A 84 -13.51 2.48 10.77
N ILE A 85 -12.58 3.26 10.22
CA ILE A 85 -12.86 4.58 9.66
C ILE A 85 -13.79 4.50 8.45
N PHE A 86 -13.54 3.58 7.52
CA PHE A 86 -14.26 3.53 6.24
C PHE A 86 -15.54 2.68 6.27
N LEU A 87 -15.56 1.62 7.08
CA LEU A 87 -16.63 0.62 7.10
C LEU A 87 -17.43 0.66 8.42
N GLY A 88 -17.04 1.50 9.38
CA GLY A 88 -17.72 1.67 10.66
C GLY A 88 -17.31 0.67 11.75
N ASN A 89 -17.83 0.86 12.96
CA ASN A 89 -17.36 0.16 14.17
C ASN A 89 -17.53 -1.37 14.15
N ASN A 90 -18.44 -1.92 13.33
CA ASN A 90 -18.68 -3.37 13.22
C ASN A 90 -17.92 -4.03 12.06
N SER A 91 -17.05 -3.29 11.37
CA SER A 91 -16.33 -3.79 10.20
C SER A 91 -15.32 -4.87 10.55
N ILE A 92 -14.63 -4.76 11.70
CA ILE A 92 -13.61 -5.73 12.10
C ILE A 92 -14.21 -7.10 12.35
N SER A 93 -15.37 -7.18 13.01
CA SER A 93 -16.05 -8.46 13.22
C SER A 93 -16.55 -9.07 11.92
N ALA A 94 -17.01 -8.25 10.96
CA ALA A 94 -17.41 -8.73 9.63
C ALA A 94 -16.20 -9.24 8.82
N ILE A 95 -15.05 -8.56 8.89
CA ILE A 95 -13.81 -8.99 8.25
C ILE A 95 -13.30 -10.28 8.90
N ASP A 96 -13.28 -10.36 10.23
CA ASP A 96 -12.87 -11.56 10.96
C ASP A 96 -13.76 -12.76 10.59
N ALA A 97 -15.08 -12.58 10.53
CA ALA A 97 -16.01 -13.64 10.14
C ALA A 97 -15.79 -14.12 8.69
N LEU A 98 -15.56 -13.18 7.75
CA LEU A 98 -15.25 -13.52 6.36
C LEU A 98 -13.91 -14.27 6.24
N MET A 99 -12.90 -13.81 6.97
CA MET A 99 -11.57 -14.42 6.97
C MET A 99 -11.60 -15.82 7.61
N GLN A 100 -12.37 -16.02 8.68
CA GLN A 100 -12.59 -17.34 9.28
C GLN A 100 -13.29 -18.30 8.32
N HIS A 101 -14.36 -17.85 7.65
CA HIS A 101 -15.02 -18.67 6.64
C HIS A 101 -14.07 -19.05 5.50
N ALA A 102 -13.29 -18.09 5.00
CA ALA A 102 -12.28 -18.37 3.98
C ALA A 102 -11.24 -19.37 4.50
N PHE A 103 -10.75 -19.17 5.72
CA PHE A 103 -9.81 -20.05 6.39
C PHE A 103 -10.33 -21.49 6.47
N ASP A 104 -11.56 -21.71 6.94
CA ASP A 104 -12.09 -23.05 7.17
C ASP A 104 -12.51 -23.78 5.88
N GLU A 105 -13.14 -23.07 4.94
CA GLU A 105 -13.78 -23.68 3.78
C GLU A 105 -12.99 -23.58 2.47
N LEU A 106 -12.22 -22.50 2.27
CA LEU A 106 -11.57 -22.22 0.99
C LEU A 106 -10.11 -22.67 0.95
N PHE A 107 -9.40 -22.61 2.07
CA PHE A 107 -7.99 -23.00 2.10
C PHE A 107 -7.82 -24.51 2.24
N PRO A 108 -6.96 -25.13 1.42
CA PRO A 108 -6.56 -26.52 1.60
C PRO A 108 -5.93 -26.76 2.98
N PRO A 109 -6.05 -27.97 3.55
CA PRO A 109 -5.55 -28.28 4.89
C PRO A 109 -4.08 -27.88 5.13
N SER A 110 -3.19 -28.08 4.15
CA SER A 110 -1.77 -27.72 4.27
C SER A 110 -1.55 -26.23 4.54
N TYR A 111 -2.29 -25.35 3.86
CA TYR A 111 -2.17 -23.91 4.06
C TYR A 111 -2.81 -23.46 5.37
N ARG A 112 -3.85 -24.15 5.83
CA ARG A 112 -4.49 -23.84 7.12
C ARG A 112 -3.54 -24.08 8.28
N GLU A 113 -2.81 -25.18 8.25
CA GLU A 113 -1.84 -25.50 9.31
C GLU A 113 -0.63 -24.54 9.29
N GLU A 114 -0.17 -24.12 8.10
CA GLU A 114 0.88 -23.10 7.97
C GLU A 114 0.41 -21.73 8.52
N ILE A 115 -0.81 -21.29 8.19
CA ILE A 115 -1.37 -20.00 8.64
C ILE A 115 -1.66 -20.01 10.15
N ARG A 116 -2.13 -21.13 10.72
CA ARG A 116 -2.56 -21.19 12.13
C ARG A 116 -1.42 -20.95 13.14
N GLN A 117 -0.18 -21.27 12.79
CA GLN A 117 0.99 -21.07 13.65
C GLN A 117 1.87 -19.86 13.28
N SER A 118 1.50 -19.14 12.22
CA SER A 118 2.12 -17.87 11.82
C SER A 118 1.67 -16.73 12.73
#